data_AF-A0A4Q5QWX8-F1
#
_entry.id   AF-A0A4Q5QWX8-F1
#
_cell.length_a   1.000
_cell.length_b   1.000
_cell.length_c   1.000
_cell.angle_alpha   90.00
_cell.angle_beta   90.00
_cell.angle_gamma   90.00
#
_symmetry.space_group_name_H-M   'P 1'
#
loop_
_entity.id
_entity.type
_entity.pdbx_description
1 polymer ?
#
loop_
_entity_poly.entity_id
_entity_poly.type
_entity_poly.pdbx_seq_one_letter_code
_entity_poly.pdbx_strand_id
1 'polypeptide(L)' 'MARPTPQAQWQWGDNTDFKGFFMTLPGKQESLVFLTNSANGDKLTTEVLRLFFGPGQYWAPQWLAAE' A
#
# COMPACT_ATOMS: atom_id res chain seq x y z
N MET A 1 -7.03 17.70 23.64
CA MET A 1 -5.79 17.09 23.09
C MET A 1 -6.20 16.24 21.90
N ALA A 2 -5.78 16.59 20.68
CA ALA A 2 -6.02 15.75 19.51
C ALA A 2 -5.09 14.54 19.58
N ARG A 3 -5.64 13.32 19.51
CA ARG A 3 -4.84 12.09 19.37
C ARG A 3 -4.00 12.23 18.10
N PRO A 4 -2.69 11.94 18.09
CA PRO A 4 -1.92 11.94 16.85
C PRO A 4 -2.62 10.98 15.88
N THR A 5 -2.92 11.45 14.68
CA THR A 5 -3.48 10.61 13.63
C THR A 5 -2.52 9.42 13.44
N PRO A 6 -2.98 8.17 13.48
CA PRO A 6 -2.11 7.03 13.28
C PRO A 6 -1.45 7.15 11.90
N GLN A 7 -0.13 7.33 11.87
CA GLN A 7 0.60 7.40 10.61
C GLN A 7 0.59 6.02 9.95
N ALA A 8 0.20 5.97 8.68
CA ALA A 8 0.41 4.79 7.87
C ALA A 8 1.90 4.47 7.82
N GLN A 9 2.26 3.20 7.71
CA GLN A 9 3.62 2.76 7.41
C GLN A 9 3.54 1.87 6.19
N TRP A 10 4.48 2.00 5.26
CA TRP A 10 4.44 1.28 3.98
C TRP A 10 5.83 1.03 3.44
N GLN A 11 5.95 0.02 2.58
CA GLN A 11 7.14 -0.28 1.79
C GLN A 11 6.72 -1.03 0.53
N TRP A 12 7.48 -0.90 -0.55
CA TRP A 12 7.38 -1.76 -1.72
C TRP A 12 8.72 -2.43 -2.03
N GLY A 13 8.64 -3.50 -2.81
CA GLY A 13 9.78 -4.23 -3.36
C GLY A 13 9.60 -4.40 -4.86
N ASP A 14 10.69 -4.18 -5.58
CA ASP A 14 10.77 -4.36 -7.04
C ASP A 14 11.90 -5.34 -7.36
N ASN A 15 11.56 -6.42 -8.04
CA ASN A 15 12.52 -7.34 -8.64
C ASN A 15 12.07 -7.72 -10.06
N THR A 16 12.08 -6.73 -10.96
CA THR A 16 11.72 -6.85 -12.40
C THR A 16 10.32 -7.43 -12.59
N ASP A 17 10.21 -8.76 -12.61
CA ASP A 17 8.96 -9.50 -12.79
C ASP A 17 8.22 -9.79 -11.48
N PHE A 18 8.80 -9.46 -10.33
CA PHE A 18 8.15 -9.63 -9.03
C PHE A 18 7.98 -8.28 -8.35
N LYS A 19 6.75 -7.94 -7.97
CA LYS A 19 6.44 -6.75 -7.16
C LYS A 19 5.85 -7.16 -5.82
N GLY A 20 6.23 -6.44 -4.77
CA GLY A 20 5.69 -6.62 -3.43
C GLY A 20 5.28 -5.28 -2.84
N PHE A 21 4.21 -5.29 -2.05
CA PHE A 21 3.75 -4.09 -1.35
C PHE A 21 3.28 -4.47 0.06
N PHE A 22 3.62 -3.61 1.02
CA PHE A 22 3.20 -3.70 2.42
C PHE A 22 2.65 -2.35 2.88
N MET A 23 1.56 -2.37 3.63
CA MET A 23 1.06 -1.22 4.38
C MET A 23 0.43 -1.66 5.70
N THR A 24 0.66 -0.89 6.76
CA THR A 24 -0.06 -1.01 8.03
C THR A 24 -0.69 0.32 8.42
N LEU A 25 -1.90 0.24 9.00
CA LEU A 25 -2.60 1.33 9.65
C LEU A 25 -2.71 0.99 11.14
N PRO A 26 -1.70 1.31 11.98
CA PRO A 26 -1.62 0.80 13.35
C PRO A 26 -2.82 1.17 14.21
N GLY A 27 -3.39 2.37 14.01
CA GLY A 27 -4.57 2.80 14.75
C GLY A 27 -5.87 2.09 14.35
N LYS A 28 -5.88 1.39 13.22
CA LYS A 28 -6.97 0.48 12.82
C LYS A 28 -6.67 -0.98 13.12
N GLN A 29 -5.43 -1.32 13.51
CA GLN A 29 -4.96 -2.70 13.64
C GLN A 29 -5.11 -3.53 12.35
N GLU A 30 -5.03 -2.86 11.20
CA GLU A 30 -5.15 -3.50 9.89
C GLU A 30 -3.79 -3.44 9.18
N SER A 31 -3.41 -4.55 8.54
CA SER A 31 -2.19 -4.64 7.74
C SER A 31 -2.45 -5.45 6.48
N LEU A 32 -1.83 -5.04 5.37
CA LEU A 32 -1.94 -5.66 4.06
C LEU A 32 -0.54 -5.95 3.53
N VAL A 33 -0.36 -7.17 3.03
CA VAL A 33 0.78 -7.57 2.20
C VAL A 33 0.22 -8.22 0.95
N PHE A 34 0.73 -7.84 -0.21
CA PHE A 34 0.52 -8.60 -1.44
C PHE A 34 1.82 -8.75 -2.23
N LEU A 35 1.92 -9.88 -2.93
CA LEU A 35 3.07 -10.28 -3.74
C LEU A 35 2.54 -10.68 -5.11
N THR A 36 3.29 -10.32 -6.15
CA THR A 36 2.89 -10.54 -7.55
C THR A 36 4.08 -11.09 -8.34
N ASN A 37 3.76 -11.81 -9.42
CA ASN A 37 4.72 -12.42 -10.34
C ASN A 37 4.63 -11.81 -11.75
N SER A 38 4.36 -10.52 -11.84
CA SER A 38 4.43 -9.77 -13.09
C SER A 38 5.10 -8.42 -12.88
N ALA A 39 5.81 -7.94 -13.90
CA ALA A 39 6.30 -6.56 -13.96
C ALA A 39 5.18 -5.50 -13.86
N ASN A 40 3.91 -5.88 -14.09
CA ASN A 40 2.73 -5.02 -13.96
C ASN A 40 2.04 -5.13 -12.59
N GLY A 41 2.62 -5.87 -11.63
CA GLY A 41 1.95 -6.21 -10.38
C GLY A 41 1.70 -5.05 -9.44
N ASP A 42 2.39 -3.93 -9.60
CA ASP A 42 2.20 -2.67 -8.89
C ASP A 42 0.91 -1.92 -9.30
N LYS A 43 0.40 -2.15 -10.51
CA LYS A 43 -0.80 -1.46 -11.03
C LYS A 43 -2.07 -1.75 -10.23
N LEU A 44 -2.12 -2.86 -9.50
CA LEU A 44 -3.27 -3.24 -8.67
C LEU A 44 -3.29 -2.57 -7.29
N THR A 45 -2.23 -1.87 -6.89
CA THR A 45 -2.05 -1.35 -5.53
C THR A 45 -3.23 -0.49 -5.08
N THR A 46 -3.68 0.46 -5.92
CA THR A 46 -4.79 1.36 -5.59
C THR A 46 -6.10 0.60 -5.39
N GLU A 47 -6.39 -0.39 -6.23
CA GLU A 47 -7.63 -1.16 -6.13
C GLU A 47 -7.63 -2.04 -4.89
N VAL A 48 -6.53 -2.73 -4.60
CA VAL A 48 -6.44 -3.58 -3.40
C VAL A 48 -6.52 -2.77 -2.12
N LEU A 49 -5.87 -1.59 -2.05
CA LEU A 49 -6.00 -0.71 -0.89
C LEU A 49 -7.44 -0.27 -0.65
N ARG A 50 -8.19 0.06 -1.72
CA ARG A 50 -9.60 0.44 -1.61
C ARG A 50 -10.49 -0.72 -1.20
N LEU A 51 -10.22 -1.92 -1.71
CA LEU A 51 -10.94 -3.13 -1.33
C LEU A 51 -10.71 -3.51 0.14
N PHE A 52 -9.48 -3.34 0.64
CA PHE A 52 -9.09 -3.79 1.98
C PHE A 52 -9.33 -2.74 3.07
N PHE A 53 -8.87 -1.50 2.87
CA PHE A 53 -8.95 -0.43 3.88
C PHE A 53 -10.14 0.52 3.68
N GLY A 54 -10.90 0.34 2.61
CA GLY A 54 -12.05 1.17 2.24
C GLY A 54 -11.70 2.39 1.37
N PRO A 55 -12.69 3.24 1.06
CA PRO A 55 -12.44 4.48 0.32
C PRO A 55 -11.54 5.43 1.11
N GLY A 56 -10.55 6.03 0.44
CA GLY A 56 -9.60 6.94 1.08
C GLY A 56 -8.54 7.47 0.12
N GLN A 57 -7.81 8.49 0.58
CA GLN A 57 -6.62 9.00 -0.11
C GLN A 57 -5.40 8.22 0.39
N TYR A 58 -4.77 7.45 -0.50
CA TYR A 58 -3.52 6.75 -0.24
C TYR A 58 -2.41 7.37 -1.07
N TRP A 59 -1.35 7.84 -0.42
CA TRP A 59 -0.21 8.48 -1.09
C TRP A 59 0.82 7.48 -1.60
N ALA A 60 0.95 6.31 -0.94
CA ALA A 60 1.91 5.29 -1.33
C ALA A 60 1.79 4.84 -2.81
N PRO A 61 0.59 4.58 -3.38
CA PRO A 61 0.47 4.25 -4.80
C PRO A 61 0.88 5.37 -5.75
N GLN A 62 0.78 6.63 -5.32
CA GLN A 62 1.17 7.77 -6.15
C GLN A 62 2.69 7.89 -6.25
N TRP A 63 3.40 7.61 -5.16
CA TRP A 63 4.86 7.57 -5.16
C TRP A 63 5.39 6.35 -5.92
N LEU A 64 4.74 5.19 -5.76
CA LEU A 64 5.08 3.99 -6.51
C LEU A 64 4.95 4.21 -8.04
N ALA A 65 3.92 4.93 -8.48
CA ALA A 65 3.72 5.23 -9.90
C ALA A 65 4.68 6.31 -10.47
N ALA A 66 5.49 6.95 -9.62
CA ALA A 66 6.44 7.99 -10.01
C ALA A 66 7.89 7.46 -10.12
N GLU A 67 8.14 6.21 -9.76
CA GLU A 67 9.39 5.49 -10.08
C GLU A 67 9.43 5.04 -11.55
#